data_AF-A0A1F5SN70-F1
#
_entry.id   AF-A0A1F5SN70-F1
#
_cell.length_a   1.000
_cell.length_b   1.000
_cell.length_c   1.000
_cell.angle_alpha   90.00
_cell.angle_beta   90.00
_cell.angle_gamma   90.00
#
_symmetry.space_group_name_H-M   'P 1'
#
loop_
_entity.id
_entity.type
_entity.pdbx_description
1 polymer ?
#
loop_
_entity_poly.entity_id
_entity_poly.type
_entity_poly.pdbx_seq_one_letter_code
_entity_poly.pdbx_strand_id
1 'polypeptide(L)'
;MKYKIFSLFYGQEHLLSGMKDNFLRSFYYRHVKIYSFVLLAVNAIIWVIARFIGSNIDTDQIALHYNVDFGIDYYGDTEKIYIIPVLGLIIIVVNFFLYANLSLRKDRKFISHILLAAAGIANIILLAAIVSIYLVNFR
;
A
#
# COMPACT_ATOMS: atom_id res chain seq x y z
N MET A 1 41.51 -11.56 7.60
CA MET A 1 40.05 -11.82 7.54
C MET A 1 39.24 -10.89 8.46
N LYS A 2 39.64 -10.68 9.73
CA LYS A 2 38.93 -9.80 10.70
C LYS A 2 38.69 -8.34 10.25
N TYR A 3 39.66 -7.72 9.56
CA TYR A 3 39.52 -6.33 9.09
C TYR A 3 38.40 -6.12 8.05
N LYS A 4 38.09 -7.14 7.25
CA LYS A 4 37.06 -7.06 6.19
C LYS A 4 35.64 -7.15 6.76
N ILE A 5 35.48 -7.87 7.87
CA ILE A 5 34.20 -7.99 8.61
C ILE A 5 33.91 -6.69 9.36
N PHE A 6 34.93 -6.08 9.96
CA PHE A 6 34.79 -4.81 10.67
C PHE A 6 34.44 -3.64 9.74
N SER A 7 35.02 -3.57 8.53
CA SER A 7 34.65 -2.57 7.52
C SER A 7 33.25 -2.78 6.94
N LEU A 8 32.77 -4.04 6.87
CA LEU A 8 31.41 -4.37 6.42
C LEU A 8 30.36 -3.92 7.45
N PHE A 9 30.61 -4.17 8.74
CA PHE A 9 29.74 -3.70 9.82
C PHE A 9 29.69 -2.17 9.91
N TYR A 10 30.84 -1.50 9.83
CA TYR A 10 30.91 -0.04 9.88
C TYR A 10 30.21 0.64 8.69
N GLY A 11 30.31 0.05 7.50
CA GLY A 11 29.57 0.50 6.32
C GLY A 11 28.06 0.30 6.43
N GLN A 12 27.62 -0.78 7.09
CA GLN A 12 26.21 -1.10 7.27
C GLN A 12 25.53 -0.16 8.29
N GLU A 13 26.20 0.19 9.39
CA GLU A 13 25.66 1.16 10.36
C GLU A 13 25.54 2.57 9.79
N HIS A 14 26.51 3.01 8.97
CA HIS A 14 26.45 4.31 8.28
C HIS A 14 25.38 4.34 7.18
N LEU A 15 25.09 3.21 6.52
CA LEU A 15 23.98 3.07 5.59
C LEU A 15 22.63 3.17 6.30
N LEU A 16 22.46 2.44 7.40
CA LEU A 16 21.21 2.42 8.17
C LEU A 16 20.89 3.76 8.83
N SER A 17 21.90 4.48 9.35
CA SER A 17 21.71 5.83 9.90
C SER A 17 21.32 6.82 8.81
N GLY A 18 22.01 6.80 7.66
CA GLY A 18 21.67 7.63 6.51
C GLY A 18 20.26 7.36 5.95
N MET A 19 19.80 6.12 5.99
CA MET A 19 18.43 5.76 5.57
C MET A 19 17.36 6.36 6.50
N LYS A 20 17.57 6.31 7.82
CA LYS A 20 16.64 6.90 8.80
C LYS A 20 16.53 8.41 8.63
N ASP A 21 17.66 9.08 8.44
CA ASP A 21 17.70 10.53 8.25
C ASP A 21 17.01 10.95 6.94
N ASN A 22 17.23 10.19 5.86
CA ASN A 22 16.58 10.43 4.57
C ASN A 22 15.07 10.19 4.63
N PHE A 23 14.62 9.17 5.37
CA PHE A 23 13.21 8.89 5.60
C PHE A 23 12.52 10.03 6.36
N LEU A 24 13.11 10.52 7.44
CA LEU A 24 12.56 11.65 8.20
C LEU A 24 12.55 12.94 7.37
N ARG A 25 13.59 13.19 6.58
CA ARG A 25 13.66 14.33 5.65
C ARG A 25 12.61 14.26 4.55
N SER A 26 12.17 13.07 4.15
CA SER A 26 11.10 12.88 3.16
C SER A 26 9.75 13.41 3.65
N PHE A 27 9.49 13.36 4.95
CA PHE A 27 8.30 13.96 5.55
C PHE A 27 8.39 15.48 5.72
N TYR A 28 9.49 16.14 5.33
CA TYR A 28 9.59 17.59 5.41
C TYR A 28 8.65 18.30 4.42
N TYR A 29 8.47 17.74 3.21
CA TYR A 29 7.70 18.40 2.17
C TYR A 29 6.19 18.30 2.37
N ARG A 30 5.50 19.45 2.25
CA ARG A 30 4.04 19.54 2.41
C ARG A 30 3.28 18.62 1.45
N HIS A 31 3.68 18.53 0.18
CA HIS A 31 3.00 17.66 -0.79
C HIS A 31 3.06 16.19 -0.37
N VAL A 32 4.24 15.71 0.08
CA VAL A 32 4.40 14.33 0.57
C VAL A 32 3.45 14.05 1.73
N LYS A 33 3.34 14.96 2.71
CA LYS A 33 2.40 14.81 3.82
C LYS A 33 0.94 14.68 3.36
N ILE A 34 0.53 15.53 2.41
CA ILE A 34 -0.84 15.51 1.87
C ILE A 34 -1.10 14.18 1.14
N TYR A 35 -0.19 13.77 0.25
CA TYR A 35 -0.30 12.48 -0.45
C TYR A 35 -0.36 11.30 0.54
N SER A 36 0.55 11.25 1.51
CA SER A 36 0.56 10.18 2.52
C SER A 36 -0.74 10.16 3.33
N PHE A 37 -1.26 11.32 3.74
CA PHE A 37 -2.54 11.40 4.45
C PHE A 37 -3.69 10.88 3.60
N VAL A 38 -3.80 11.33 2.35
CA VAL A 38 -4.86 10.89 1.42
C VAL A 38 -4.76 9.39 1.15
N LEU A 39 -3.56 8.87 0.90
CA LEU A 39 -3.32 7.44 0.67
C LEU A 39 -3.74 6.59 1.88
N LEU A 40 -3.36 7.01 3.09
CA LEU A 40 -3.74 6.31 4.31
C LEU A 40 -5.24 6.42 4.59
N ALA A 41 -5.87 7.57 4.31
CA ALA A 41 -7.31 7.74 4.44
C ALA A 41 -8.09 6.84 3.48
N VAL A 42 -7.68 6.77 2.21
CA VAL A 42 -8.28 5.86 1.22
C VAL A 42 -8.09 4.40 1.65
N ASN A 43 -6.89 4.03 2.08
CA ASN A 43 -6.64 2.66 2.55
C ASN A 43 -7.46 2.32 3.81
N ALA A 44 -7.62 3.27 4.74
CA ALA A 44 -8.48 3.10 5.91
C ALA A 44 -9.95 2.93 5.53
N ILE A 45 -10.44 3.63 4.50
CA ILE A 45 -11.79 3.42 3.96
C ILE A 45 -11.93 2.00 3.42
N ILE A 46 -10.93 1.47 2.68
CA ILE A 46 -10.93 0.08 2.21
C ILE A 46 -11.00 -0.89 3.40
N TRP A 47 -10.26 -0.65 4.48
CA TRP A 47 -10.35 -1.45 5.72
C TRP A 47 -11.75 -1.43 6.34
N VAL A 48 -12.37 -0.25 6.41
CA VAL A 48 -13.73 -0.10 6.96
C VAL A 48 -14.74 -0.86 6.11
N ILE A 49 -14.65 -0.77 4.77
CA ILE A 49 -15.52 -1.51 3.86
C ILE A 49 -15.29 -3.03 4.02
N ALA A 50 -14.04 -3.48 4.05
CA ALA A 50 -13.70 -4.89 4.27
C ALA A 50 -14.30 -5.43 5.58
N ARG A 51 -14.17 -4.65 6.67
CA ARG A 51 -14.71 -5.02 7.97
C ARG A 51 -16.24 -5.04 7.97
N PHE A 52 -16.86 -4.08 7.31
CA PHE A 52 -18.31 -4.01 7.15
C PHE A 52 -18.84 -5.21 6.37
N ILE A 53 -18.23 -5.57 5.24
CA ILE A 53 -18.60 -6.77 4.48
C ILE A 53 -18.46 -8.01 5.37
N GLY A 54 -17.30 -8.19 6.00
CA GLY A 54 -17.03 -9.37 6.82
C GLY A 54 -17.85 -9.48 8.10
N SER A 55 -18.49 -8.41 8.58
CA SER A 55 -19.38 -8.46 9.75
C SER A 55 -20.85 -8.66 9.41
N ASN A 56 -21.26 -8.45 8.15
CA ASN A 56 -22.66 -8.51 7.72
C ASN A 56 -22.96 -9.77 6.89
N ILE A 57 -21.99 -10.67 6.71
CA ILE A 57 -22.20 -11.94 6.02
C ILE A 57 -22.19 -13.06 7.06
N ASP A 58 -23.31 -13.77 7.15
CA ASP A 58 -23.49 -14.90 8.08
C ASP A 58 -22.80 -16.19 7.61
N THR A 59 -22.31 -16.21 6.37
CA THR A 59 -21.63 -17.35 5.75
C THR A 59 -20.11 -17.20 5.74
N ASP A 60 -19.40 -18.31 5.91
CA ASP A 60 -17.93 -18.31 5.86
C ASP A 60 -17.37 -18.07 4.45
N GLN A 61 -18.21 -18.23 3.41
CA GLN A 61 -17.81 -18.08 2.01
C GLN A 61 -18.56 -16.93 1.32
N ILE A 62 -17.81 -16.17 0.52
CA ILE A 62 -18.30 -15.02 -0.24
C ILE A 62 -17.77 -15.05 -1.68
N ALA A 63 -18.52 -14.44 -2.59
CA ALA A 63 -18.06 -14.22 -3.95
C ALA A 63 -16.97 -13.15 -3.95
N LEU A 64 -15.73 -13.56 -4.18
CA LEU A 64 -14.56 -12.67 -4.18
C LEU A 64 -14.25 -12.13 -5.58
N HIS A 65 -14.68 -12.84 -6.62
CA HIS A 65 -14.50 -12.43 -8.00
C HIS A 65 -15.76 -12.69 -8.83
N TYR A 66 -16.03 -11.76 -9.73
CA TYR A 66 -17.18 -11.78 -10.62
C TYR A 66 -16.73 -11.36 -12.02
N ASN A 67 -17.10 -12.16 -13.00
CA ASN A 67 -16.92 -11.89 -14.41
C ASN A 67 -18.28 -11.59 -15.06
N VAL A 68 -18.32 -10.60 -15.96
CA VAL A 68 -19.53 -10.25 -16.70
C VAL A 68 -19.99 -11.39 -17.60
N ASP A 69 -19.05 -12.16 -18.17
CA ASP A 69 -19.37 -13.24 -19.12
C ASP A 69 -19.73 -14.57 -18.41
N PHE A 70 -19.12 -14.83 -17.24
CA PHE A 70 -19.21 -16.13 -16.56
C PHE A 70 -19.91 -16.08 -15.18
N GLY A 71 -20.26 -14.90 -14.68
CA GLY A 71 -20.81 -14.71 -13.34
C GLY A 71 -19.74 -14.86 -12.25
N ILE A 72 -20.13 -15.39 -11.09
CA ILE A 72 -19.21 -15.62 -9.96
C ILE A 72 -18.32 -16.82 -10.30
N ASP A 73 -17.02 -16.59 -10.47
CA ASP A 73 -16.02 -17.60 -10.82
C ASP A 73 -15.13 -18.01 -9.63
N TYR A 74 -15.15 -17.25 -8.53
CA TYR A 74 -14.40 -17.58 -7.32
C TYR A 74 -15.16 -17.23 -6.03
N TYR A 75 -15.44 -18.29 -5.27
CA TYR A 75 -15.86 -18.21 -3.87
C TYR A 75 -14.67 -18.46 -2.96
N GLY A 76 -14.55 -17.68 -1.89
CA GLY A 76 -13.52 -17.93 -0.88
C GLY A 76 -13.92 -17.39 0.48
N ASP A 77 -13.07 -17.70 1.45
CA ASP A 77 -13.33 -17.37 2.85
C ASP A 77 -13.45 -15.85 3.03
N THR A 78 -14.39 -15.42 3.87
CA THR A 78 -14.67 -14.01 4.15
C THR A 78 -13.42 -13.25 4.59
N GLU A 79 -12.49 -13.92 5.28
CA GLU A 79 -11.20 -13.35 5.71
C GLU A 79 -10.29 -12.93 4.53
N LYS A 80 -10.43 -13.54 3.36
CA LYS A 80 -9.61 -13.22 2.19
C LYS A 80 -9.89 -11.81 1.65
N ILE A 81 -11.00 -11.18 2.04
CA ILE A 81 -11.28 -9.78 1.66
C ILE A 81 -10.24 -8.80 2.22
N TYR A 82 -9.60 -9.13 3.35
CA TYR A 82 -8.56 -8.29 3.96
C TYR A 82 -7.24 -8.27 3.16
N ILE A 83 -7.09 -9.15 2.17
CA ILE A 83 -5.95 -9.09 1.24
C ILE A 83 -5.93 -7.75 0.48
N ILE A 84 -7.10 -7.22 0.11
CA ILE A 84 -7.22 -5.96 -0.65
C ILE A 84 -6.62 -4.77 0.12
N PRO A 85 -7.07 -4.44 1.35
CA PRO A 85 -6.49 -3.33 2.09
C PRO A 85 -5.02 -3.57 2.45
N VAL A 86 -4.60 -4.81 2.74
CA VAL A 86 -3.18 -5.15 2.99
C VAL A 86 -2.32 -4.88 1.75
N LEU A 87 -2.76 -5.27 0.56
CA LEU A 87 -2.08 -4.95 -0.69
C LEU A 87 -1.96 -3.44 -0.91
N GLY A 88 -3.03 -2.68 -0.62
CA GLY A 88 -3.00 -1.22 -0.70
C GLY A 88 -1.94 -0.61 0.23
N LEU A 89 -1.82 -1.14 1.46
CA LEU A 89 -0.80 -0.70 2.42
C LEU A 89 0.61 -1.04 1.94
N ILE A 90 0.82 -2.27 1.43
CA ILE A 90 2.10 -2.70 0.87
C ILE A 90 2.52 -1.78 -0.28
N ILE A 91 1.60 -1.44 -1.19
CA ILE A 91 1.87 -0.53 -2.31
C ILE A 91 2.30 0.85 -1.80
N ILE A 92 1.63 1.40 -0.78
CA ILE A 92 2.00 2.68 -0.16
C ILE A 92 3.40 2.60 0.43
N VAL A 93 3.70 1.56 1.22
CA VAL A 93 4.98 1.37 1.89
C VAL A 93 6.11 1.23 0.87
N VAL A 94 5.94 0.40 -0.16
CA VAL A 94 6.93 0.19 -1.21
C VAL A 94 7.20 1.49 -1.99
N ASN A 95 6.15 2.21 -2.42
CA ASN A 95 6.33 3.47 -3.15
C ASN A 95 6.99 4.54 -2.29
N PHE A 96 6.64 4.61 -1.00
CA PHE A 96 7.27 5.54 -0.07
C PHE A 96 8.73 5.18 0.19
N PHE A 97 9.04 3.89 0.35
CA PHE A 97 10.41 3.42 0.51
C PHE A 97 11.26 3.72 -0.73
N LEU A 98 10.73 3.48 -1.94
CA LEU A 98 11.40 3.84 -3.19
C LEU A 98 11.66 5.34 -3.26
N TYR A 99 10.68 6.17 -2.90
CA TYR A 99 10.86 7.62 -2.82
C TYR A 99 11.96 8.01 -1.84
N ALA A 100 11.95 7.45 -0.63
CA ALA A 100 12.94 7.77 0.41
C ALA A 100 14.38 7.40 0.01
N ASN A 101 14.56 6.30 -0.74
CA ASN A 101 15.89 5.86 -1.20
C ASN A 101 16.36 6.59 -2.46
N LEU A 102 15.46 6.88 -3.40
CA LEU A 102 15.77 7.63 -4.63
C LEU A 102 15.92 9.15 -4.39
N SER A 103 15.56 9.59 -3.18
CA SER A 103 15.60 10.97 -2.69
C SER A 103 16.94 11.70 -2.79
N LEU A 104 18.05 11.01 -3.09
CA LEU A 104 19.38 11.61 -3.18
C LEU A 104 19.64 12.32 -4.53
N ARG A 105 18.69 12.26 -5.48
CA ARG A 105 18.84 12.86 -6.83
C ARG A 105 18.20 14.25 -6.94
N LYS A 106 18.72 15.10 -7.83
CA LYS A 106 18.22 16.47 -8.11
C LYS A 106 16.71 16.51 -8.40
N ASP A 107 16.15 15.44 -8.97
CA ASP A 107 14.75 15.38 -9.44
C ASP A 107 13.75 14.89 -8.39
N ARG A 108 14.10 14.97 -7.10
CA ARG A 108 13.32 14.44 -5.97
C ARG A 108 11.82 14.79 -6.01
N LYS A 109 11.49 16.06 -6.31
CA LYS A 109 10.09 16.53 -6.32
C LYS A 109 9.27 15.88 -7.43
N PHE A 110 9.87 15.72 -8.61
CA PHE A 110 9.18 15.11 -9.75
C PHE A 110 8.96 13.61 -9.49
N ILE A 111 10.00 12.91 -9.01
CA ILE A 111 9.91 11.49 -8.66
C ILE A 111 8.87 11.24 -7.56
N SER A 112 8.77 12.11 -6.54
CA SER A 112 7.75 11.95 -5.50
C SER A 112 6.33 12.04 -6.02
N HIS A 113 6.06 12.94 -6.97
CA HIS A 113 4.74 13.03 -7.58
C HIS A 113 4.39 11.76 -8.35
N ILE A 114 5.32 11.21 -9.14
CA ILE A 114 5.09 9.98 -9.90
C ILE A 114 4.82 8.80 -8.96
N LEU A 115 5.68 8.56 -7.97
CA LEU A 115 5.56 7.40 -7.07
C LEU A 115 4.30 7.48 -6.20
N LEU A 116 4.00 8.65 -5.64
CA LEU A 116 2.82 8.81 -4.78
C LEU A 116 1.52 8.83 -5.59
N ALA A 117 1.52 9.38 -6.82
CA ALA A 117 0.37 9.29 -7.70
C ALA A 117 0.12 7.85 -8.17
N ALA A 118 1.17 7.09 -8.49
CA ALA A 118 1.05 5.67 -8.85
C ALA A 118 0.43 4.85 -7.69
N ALA A 119 0.89 5.08 -6.45
CA ALA A 119 0.27 4.48 -5.28
C ALA A 119 -1.20 4.90 -5.09
N GLY A 120 -1.55 6.13 -5.45
CA GLY A 120 -2.91 6.67 -5.40
C GLY A 120 -3.83 5.98 -6.38
N ILE A 121 -3.41 5.89 -7.65
CA ILE A 121 -4.15 5.19 -8.71
C ILE A 121 -4.38 3.73 -8.31
N ALA A 122 -3.34 3.05 -7.81
CA ALA A 122 -3.47 1.68 -7.34
C ALA A 122 -4.48 1.53 -6.19
N ASN A 123 -4.48 2.43 -5.20
CA ASN A 123 -5.46 2.38 -4.11
C ASN A 123 -6.89 2.71 -4.59
N ILE A 124 -7.06 3.56 -5.60
CA ILE A 124 -8.37 3.80 -6.23
C ILE A 124 -8.88 2.54 -6.94
N ILE A 125 -8.00 1.82 -7.65
CA ILE A 125 -8.35 0.54 -8.29
C ILE A 125 -8.75 -0.50 -7.22
N LEU A 126 -8.02 -0.58 -6.11
CA LEU A 126 -8.35 -1.48 -5.00
C LEU A 126 -9.66 -1.08 -4.31
N LEU A 127 -9.96 0.21 -4.22
CA LEU A 127 -11.24 0.70 -3.72
C LEU A 127 -12.39 0.28 -4.65
N ALA A 128 -12.21 0.41 -5.96
CA ALA A 128 -13.19 -0.08 -6.93
C ALA A 128 -13.39 -1.60 -6.80
N ALA A 129 -12.31 -2.36 -6.64
CA ALA A 129 -12.38 -3.81 -6.46
C ALA A 129 -13.20 -4.21 -5.22
N ILE A 130 -12.98 -3.58 -4.07
CA ILE A 130 -13.75 -3.92 -2.86
C ILE A 130 -15.22 -3.47 -2.95
N VAL A 131 -15.50 -2.37 -3.65
CA VAL A 131 -16.88 -1.94 -3.94
C VAL A 131 -17.57 -2.94 -4.86
N SER A 132 -16.88 -3.50 -5.85
CA SER A 132 -17.43 -4.57 -6.69
C SER A 132 -17.80 -5.82 -5.87
N ILE A 133 -16.94 -6.23 -4.93
CA ILE A 133 -17.25 -7.34 -4.01
C ILE A 133 -18.49 -7.02 -3.17
N TYR A 134 -18.60 -5.80 -2.64
CA TYR A 134 -19.78 -5.36 -1.90
C TYR A 134 -21.05 -5.49 -2.75
N LEU A 135 -21.03 -4.97 -3.98
CA LEU A 135 -22.20 -5.00 -4.86
C LEU A 135 -22.63 -6.43 -5.19
N VAL A 136 -21.70 -7.33 -5.50
CA VAL A 136 -22.03 -8.72 -5.89
C VAL A 136 -22.62 -9.54 -4.73
N ASN A 137 -22.23 -9.27 -3.48
CA ASN A 137 -22.68 -10.07 -2.34
C ASN A 137 -23.92 -9.50 -1.64
N PHE A 138 -24.17 -8.18 -1.75
CA PHE A 138 -25.28 -7.52 -1.02
C PHE A 138 -26.38 -6.94 -1.93
N ARG A 139 -26.25 -7.01 -3.25
CA ARG A 139 -27.22 -6.46 -4.19
C ARG A 139 -27.47 -7.39 -5.36
#